data_AF-A0A0L1J6A1-F1
#
_entry.id   AF-A0A0L1J6A1-F1
#
_cell.length_a   1.000
_cell.length_b   1.000
_cell.length_c   1.000
_cell.angle_alpha   90.00
_cell.angle_beta   90.00
_cell.angle_gamma   90.00
#
_symmetry.space_group_name_H-M   'P 1'
#
loop_
_entity.id
_entity.type
_entity.pdbx_description
1 polymer ?
#
loop_
_entity_poly.entity_id
_entity_poly.type
_entity_poly.pdbx_seq_one_letter_code
_entity_poly.pdbx_strand_id
1 'polypeptide(L)'
;MIWLLTRQESSLSNFALSNAQRALAHTANSKGEVQEHLSRFGRVQSIYEYISLLHKIIKILPILSSNPEVLDVSPPVLWHTDLHLHNIFVAPDNPTTIQGIIDWQSTRSAPLFTQARFPEFLKPPKNYIPGARVPRLPDDFEELSPEQKEEAKRDNTLASLSKYYELACRGSNEPAYNGMSLDRRLWEPFTPCSLPDCGSLVPLRNALIRLSRGWDTLALPGICPFGFTERELERHAEQEEQYNDMLYLWDTVKTGLCTDNAGWVPNDRWDATNEVNRDLFNMYIETMSEEMSPEEAVAMWPFPPVPVTQ
;
A
#
# COMPACT_ATOMS: atom_id res chain seq x y z
N MET A 1 2.54 20.13 -16.79
CA MET A 1 1.95 20.26 -18.14
C MET A 1 0.96 19.11 -18.30
N ILE A 2 -0.34 19.35 -18.07
CA ILE A 2 -1.36 18.29 -18.07
C ILE A 2 -1.86 18.13 -19.52
N TRP A 3 -1.55 16.99 -20.13
CA TRP A 3 -2.14 16.61 -21.41
C TRP A 3 -3.52 16.00 -21.16
N LEU A 4 -4.58 16.78 -21.38
CA LEU A 4 -5.95 16.28 -21.40
C LEU A 4 -6.19 15.53 -22.72
N LEU A 5 -6.11 14.21 -22.68
CA LEU A 5 -6.52 13.36 -23.80
C LEU A 5 -8.04 13.41 -23.96
N THR A 6 -8.48 13.57 -25.20
CA THR A 6 -9.87 13.74 -25.65
C THR A 6 -10.79 12.59 -25.22
N ARG A 7 -11.96 12.96 -24.68
CA ARG A 7 -13.04 12.09 -24.18
C ARG A 7 -13.53 11.08 -25.23
N GLN A 8 -13.20 9.82 -25.03
CA GLN A 8 -14.16 8.74 -25.20
C GLN A 8 -14.66 8.45 -23.78
N GLU A 9 -15.92 8.75 -23.46
CA GLU A 9 -16.48 8.66 -22.11
C GLU A 9 -16.57 7.19 -21.66
N SER A 10 -15.44 6.61 -21.25
CA SER A 10 -15.47 5.49 -20.32
C SER A 10 -15.91 6.06 -18.98
N SER A 11 -17.15 5.79 -18.56
CA SER A 11 -17.60 6.16 -17.21
C SER A 11 -16.63 5.56 -16.17
N LEU A 12 -16.39 6.28 -15.08
CA LEU A 12 -15.59 5.79 -13.94
C LEU A 12 -16.03 4.38 -13.52
N SER A 13 -17.33 4.12 -13.56
CA SER A 13 -17.93 2.81 -13.29
C SER A 13 -17.41 1.72 -14.22
N ASN A 14 -17.33 1.97 -15.54
CA ASN A 14 -16.81 1.00 -16.50
C ASN A 14 -15.32 0.69 -16.24
N PHE A 15 -14.52 1.72 -15.96
CA PHE A 15 -13.10 1.54 -15.59
C PHE A 15 -12.97 0.68 -14.33
N ALA A 16 -13.74 1.00 -13.29
CA ALA A 16 -13.70 0.31 -12.01
C ALA A 16 -14.14 -1.16 -12.15
N LEU A 17 -15.27 -1.40 -12.81
CA LEU A 17 -15.82 -2.75 -13.02
C LEU A 17 -14.88 -3.62 -13.85
N SER A 18 -14.21 -3.06 -14.86
CA SER A 18 -13.25 -3.80 -15.68
C SER A 18 -12.11 -4.40 -14.86
N ASN A 19 -11.64 -3.72 -13.81
CA ASN A 19 -10.60 -4.26 -12.93
C ASN A 19 -11.08 -5.50 -12.15
N ALA A 20 -12.25 -5.41 -11.52
CA ALA A 20 -12.81 -6.52 -10.75
C ALA A 20 -13.22 -7.70 -11.65
N GLN A 21 -13.76 -7.43 -12.85
CA GLN A 21 -14.13 -8.45 -13.83
C GLN A 21 -12.90 -9.18 -14.39
N ARG A 22 -11.80 -8.46 -14.65
CA ARG A 22 -10.53 -9.09 -15.05
C ARG A 22 -9.97 -10.00 -13.96
N ALA A 23 -10.04 -9.59 -12.69
CA ALA A 23 -9.64 -10.43 -11.57
C ALA A 23 -10.49 -11.72 -11.48
N LEU A 24 -11.81 -11.62 -11.64
CA LEU A 24 -12.70 -12.79 -11.71
C LEU A 24 -12.38 -13.70 -12.90
N ALA A 25 -12.15 -13.13 -14.09
CA ALA A 25 -11.82 -13.89 -15.28
C ALA A 25 -10.47 -14.63 -15.12
N HIS A 26 -9.44 -13.96 -14.58
CA HIS A 26 -8.17 -14.60 -14.25
C HIS A 26 -8.36 -15.73 -13.25
N THR A 27 -9.15 -15.50 -12.19
CA THR A 27 -9.45 -16.53 -11.19
C THR A 27 -10.17 -17.74 -11.79
N ALA A 28 -11.06 -17.53 -12.76
CA ALA A 28 -11.76 -18.61 -13.45
C ALA A 28 -10.81 -19.44 -14.34
N ASN A 29 -9.86 -18.78 -15.01
CA ASN A 29 -8.94 -19.41 -15.96
C ASN A 29 -7.69 -20.03 -15.31
N SER A 30 -7.23 -19.48 -14.19
CA SER A 30 -5.96 -19.82 -13.52
C SER A 30 -6.16 -20.22 -12.06
N LYS A 31 -7.15 -21.07 -11.76
CA LYS A 31 -7.50 -21.43 -10.37
C LYS A 31 -6.33 -21.93 -9.53
N GLY A 32 -5.46 -22.77 -10.12
CA GLY A 32 -4.30 -23.32 -9.43
C GLY A 32 -3.30 -22.24 -9.04
N GLU A 33 -2.91 -21.39 -10.00
CA GLU A 33 -2.01 -20.25 -9.80
C GLU A 33 -2.55 -19.27 -8.74
N VAL A 34 -3.84 -18.94 -8.83
CA VAL A 34 -4.48 -18.04 -7.85
C VAL A 34 -4.49 -18.67 -6.46
N GLN A 35 -4.77 -19.97 -6.34
CA GLN A 35 -4.75 -20.65 -5.05
C GLN A 35 -3.34 -20.75 -4.48
N GLU A 36 -2.33 -21.01 -5.31
CA GLU A 36 -0.91 -20.98 -4.93
C GLU A 36 -0.51 -19.60 -4.42
N HIS A 37 -0.91 -18.54 -5.14
CA HIS A 37 -0.64 -17.16 -4.74
C HIS A 37 -1.31 -16.83 -3.39
N LEU A 38 -2.56 -17.25 -3.18
CA LEU A 38 -3.28 -17.10 -1.90
C LEU A 38 -2.64 -17.88 -0.73
N SER A 39 -1.89 -18.93 -1.04
CA SER A 39 -1.18 -19.79 -0.10
C SER A 39 0.27 -19.37 0.15
N ARG A 40 0.77 -18.32 -0.53
CA ARG A 40 2.10 -17.76 -0.26
C ARG A 40 2.25 -17.38 1.21
N PHE A 41 3.46 -17.54 1.72
CA PHE A 41 3.81 -17.27 3.12
C PHE A 41 2.96 -18.08 4.12
N GLY A 42 2.72 -19.36 3.82
CA GLY A 42 2.04 -20.31 4.72
C GLY A 42 0.55 -20.03 4.96
N ARG A 43 -0.07 -19.14 4.18
CA ARG A 43 -1.43 -18.66 4.45
C ARG A 43 -2.51 -19.69 4.10
N VAL A 44 -3.51 -19.82 4.96
CA VAL A 44 -4.73 -20.61 4.70
C VAL A 44 -5.86 -19.68 4.25
N GLN A 45 -5.99 -19.50 2.94
CA GLN A 45 -7.04 -18.69 2.32
C GLN A 45 -7.62 -19.44 1.11
N SER A 46 -8.89 -19.20 0.80
CA SER A 46 -9.56 -19.91 -0.30
C SER A 46 -9.83 -19.01 -1.49
N ILE A 47 -9.67 -19.57 -2.69
CA ILE A 47 -10.09 -18.95 -3.94
C ILE A 47 -11.59 -18.56 -3.93
N TYR A 48 -12.43 -19.36 -3.26
CA TYR A 48 -13.87 -19.08 -3.13
C TYR A 48 -14.14 -17.83 -2.29
N GLU A 49 -13.36 -17.61 -1.24
CA GLU A 49 -13.43 -16.38 -0.47
C GLU A 49 -13.00 -15.18 -1.31
N TYR A 50 -11.90 -15.28 -2.06
CA TYR A 50 -11.47 -14.22 -2.95
C TYR A 50 -12.56 -13.86 -3.97
N ILE A 51 -13.17 -14.86 -4.64
CA ILE A 51 -14.30 -14.68 -5.56
C ILE A 51 -15.49 -13.99 -4.85
N SER A 52 -15.80 -14.38 -3.61
CA SER A 52 -16.87 -13.75 -2.82
C SER A 52 -16.60 -12.27 -2.56
N LEU A 53 -15.36 -11.91 -2.19
CA LEU A 53 -14.95 -10.51 -1.99
C LEU A 53 -15.02 -9.72 -3.31
N LEU A 54 -14.59 -10.29 -4.43
CA LEU A 54 -14.70 -9.65 -5.75
C LEU A 54 -16.16 -9.36 -6.13
N HIS A 55 -17.09 -10.28 -5.86
CA HIS A 55 -18.51 -10.03 -6.10
C HIS A 55 -19.08 -8.92 -5.20
N LYS A 56 -18.63 -8.83 -3.94
CA LYS A 56 -19.00 -7.72 -3.04
C LYS A 56 -18.54 -6.37 -3.61
N ILE A 57 -17.32 -6.30 -4.15
CA ILE A 57 -16.78 -5.10 -4.83
C ILE A 57 -17.60 -4.76 -6.09
N ILE A 58 -17.91 -5.73 -6.94
CA ILE A 58 -18.67 -5.46 -8.17
C ILE A 58 -20.03 -4.81 -7.87
N LYS A 59 -20.68 -5.20 -6.77
CA LYS A 59 -21.96 -4.61 -6.35
C LYS A 59 -21.85 -3.14 -5.90
N ILE A 60 -20.74 -2.75 -5.27
CA ILE A 60 -20.58 -1.40 -4.72
C ILE A 60 -19.90 -0.39 -5.65
N LEU A 61 -19.07 -0.86 -6.59
CA LEU A 61 -18.36 0.05 -7.51
C LEU A 61 -19.29 1.02 -8.27
N PRO A 62 -20.48 0.63 -8.78
CA PRO A 62 -21.38 1.58 -9.43
C PRO A 62 -21.92 2.67 -8.49
N ILE A 63 -22.16 2.31 -7.22
CA ILE A 63 -22.64 3.23 -6.18
C ILE A 63 -21.55 4.25 -5.87
N LEU A 64 -20.33 3.79 -5.60
CA LEU A 64 -19.19 4.66 -5.32
C LEU A 64 -18.82 5.53 -6.53
N SER A 65 -18.93 4.98 -7.74
CA SER A 65 -18.65 5.71 -8.98
C SER A 65 -19.66 6.83 -9.28
N SER A 66 -20.77 6.87 -8.55
CA SER A 66 -21.79 7.91 -8.65
C SER A 66 -21.72 8.90 -7.48
N ASN A 67 -20.83 8.69 -6.51
CA ASN A 67 -20.65 9.59 -5.38
C ASN A 67 -20.00 10.92 -5.85
N PRO A 68 -20.56 12.08 -5.48
CA PRO A 68 -20.04 13.39 -5.93
C PRO A 68 -18.58 13.66 -5.53
N GLU A 69 -18.16 13.29 -4.32
CA GLU A 69 -16.78 13.48 -3.87
C GLU A 69 -15.82 12.62 -4.69
N VAL A 70 -16.20 11.38 -4.99
CA VAL A 70 -15.41 10.49 -5.85
C VAL A 70 -15.31 11.05 -7.26
N LEU A 71 -16.43 11.53 -7.82
CA LEU A 71 -16.46 12.08 -9.18
C LEU A 71 -15.58 13.31 -9.34
N ASP A 72 -15.55 14.21 -8.34
CA ASP A 72 -14.75 15.44 -8.36
C ASP A 72 -13.25 15.15 -8.55
N VAL A 73 -12.75 14.08 -7.93
CA VAL A 73 -11.34 13.65 -8.01
C VAL A 73 -11.11 12.45 -8.92
N SER A 74 -12.08 12.13 -9.79
CA SER A 74 -12.00 11.03 -10.76
C SER A 74 -11.38 11.33 -12.15
N PRO A 75 -11.05 12.58 -12.56
CA PRO A 75 -10.46 12.80 -13.87
C PRO A 75 -9.25 11.88 -14.12
N PRO A 76 -9.14 11.29 -15.32
CA PRO A 76 -8.02 10.43 -15.66
C PRO A 76 -6.74 11.24 -15.75
N VAL A 77 -5.69 10.79 -15.06
CA VAL A 77 -4.39 11.44 -15.05
C VAL A 77 -3.28 10.41 -15.23
N LEU A 78 -2.12 10.88 -15.68
CA LEU A 78 -0.85 10.18 -15.52
C LEU A 78 -0.21 10.69 -14.23
N TRP A 79 0.12 9.78 -13.32
CA TRP A 79 0.73 10.10 -12.03
C TRP A 79 1.90 9.15 -11.77
N HIS A 80 3.07 9.69 -11.41
CA HIS A 80 4.24 8.86 -11.10
C HIS A 80 4.08 8.20 -9.73
N THR A 81 3.56 6.98 -9.69
CA THR A 81 3.22 6.27 -8.45
C THR A 81 4.40 5.75 -7.66
N ASP A 82 5.60 5.77 -8.25
CA ASP A 82 6.86 5.25 -7.69
C ASP A 82 7.96 6.33 -7.63
N LEU A 83 7.57 7.55 -7.24
CA LEU A 83 8.50 8.68 -7.25
C LEU A 83 9.41 8.66 -6.01
N HIS A 84 10.60 8.10 -6.18
CA HIS A 84 11.68 8.10 -5.20
C HIS A 84 12.92 8.86 -5.69
N LEU A 85 13.90 9.11 -4.81
CA LEU A 85 15.05 9.96 -5.14
C LEU A 85 15.89 9.43 -6.31
N HIS A 86 16.02 8.10 -6.46
CA HIS A 86 16.75 7.52 -7.60
C HIS A 86 16.06 7.73 -8.97
N ASN A 87 14.80 8.16 -8.99
CA ASN A 87 14.04 8.45 -10.21
C ASN A 87 14.08 9.94 -10.59
N ILE A 88 14.86 10.76 -9.87
CA ILE A 88 14.95 12.22 -10.07
C ILE A 88 16.40 12.59 -10.42
N PHE A 89 16.59 13.16 -11.62
CA PHE A 89 17.85 13.76 -12.03
C PHE A 89 17.84 15.25 -11.71
N VAL A 90 18.93 15.74 -11.12
CA VAL A 90 19.11 17.14 -10.76
C VAL A 90 20.38 17.71 -11.42
N ALA A 91 20.45 19.03 -11.55
CA ALA A 91 21.60 19.67 -12.17
C ALA A 91 22.87 19.48 -11.31
N PRO A 92 24.03 19.12 -11.90
CA PRO A 92 25.27 18.90 -11.15
C PRO A 92 25.76 20.14 -10.39
N ASP A 93 25.51 21.31 -10.94
CA ASP A 93 25.88 22.62 -10.41
C ASP A 93 24.82 23.20 -9.46
N ASN A 94 23.56 22.78 -9.60
CA ASN A 94 22.48 23.17 -8.70
C ASN A 94 21.46 22.02 -8.46
N PRO A 95 21.60 21.26 -7.36
CA PRO A 95 20.74 20.11 -7.09
C PRO A 95 19.28 20.47 -6.76
N THR A 96 18.93 21.75 -6.63
CA THR A 96 17.53 22.18 -6.50
C THR A 96 16.80 22.22 -7.85
N THR A 97 17.53 22.16 -8.96
CA THR A 97 16.95 22.17 -10.31
C THR A 97 16.77 20.75 -10.80
N ILE A 98 15.52 20.29 -10.87
CA ILE A 98 15.17 19.00 -11.46
C ILE A 98 15.36 19.09 -12.98
N GLN A 99 16.22 18.22 -13.52
CA GLN A 99 16.49 18.09 -14.96
C GLN A 99 15.63 17.00 -15.62
N GLY A 100 15.23 15.98 -14.87
CA GLY A 100 14.44 14.89 -15.41
C GLY A 100 13.82 14.01 -14.34
N ILE A 101 12.71 13.40 -14.68
CA ILE A 101 12.07 12.32 -13.92
C ILE A 101 11.99 11.13 -14.87
N ILE A 102 12.53 10.00 -14.47
CA ILE A 102 12.55 8.76 -15.27
C ILE A 102 11.52 7.76 -14.74
N ASP A 103 11.57 6.51 -15.22
CA ASP A 103 10.78 5.38 -14.69
C ASP A 103 9.26 5.47 -14.90
N TRP A 104 8.85 6.12 -16.00
CA TRP A 104 7.44 6.29 -16.34
C TRP A 104 6.77 5.02 -16.93
N GLN A 105 7.52 3.95 -17.24
CA GLN A 105 7.00 2.80 -17.98
C GLN A 105 5.88 2.02 -17.27
N SER A 106 5.79 2.14 -15.94
CA SER A 106 4.75 1.52 -15.12
C SER A 106 3.54 2.45 -14.88
N THR A 107 3.58 3.68 -15.41
CA THR A 107 2.48 4.65 -15.26
C THR A 107 1.31 4.29 -16.17
N ARG A 108 0.09 4.49 -15.68
CA ARG A 108 -1.16 4.26 -16.43
C ARG A 108 -2.09 5.44 -16.31
N SER A 109 -2.95 5.63 -17.31
CA SER A 109 -4.08 6.56 -17.19
C SER A 109 -5.14 5.94 -16.28
N ALA A 110 -5.40 6.57 -15.14
CA ALA A 110 -6.40 6.11 -14.16
C ALA A 110 -6.98 7.32 -13.38
N PRO A 111 -8.11 7.15 -12.68
CA PRO A 111 -8.69 8.23 -11.87
C PRO A 111 -7.70 8.79 -10.86
N LEU A 112 -7.61 10.11 -10.74
CA LEU A 112 -6.64 10.79 -9.87
C LEU A 112 -6.62 10.24 -8.44
N PHE A 113 -7.79 10.06 -7.82
CA PHE A 113 -7.88 9.54 -6.44
C PHE A 113 -7.29 8.13 -6.24
N THR A 114 -7.17 7.32 -7.30
CA THR A 114 -6.56 5.98 -7.21
C THR A 114 -5.03 6.02 -7.26
N GLN A 115 -4.45 7.16 -7.62
CA GLN A 115 -3.03 7.31 -7.89
C GLN A 115 -2.36 8.35 -6.98
N ALA A 116 -3.07 9.43 -6.68
CA ALA A 116 -2.61 10.56 -5.89
C ALA A 116 -2.07 10.07 -4.53
N ARG A 117 -0.79 10.37 -4.28
CA ARG A 117 -0.07 9.96 -3.08
C ARG A 117 1.14 10.87 -2.87
N PHE A 118 1.68 10.84 -1.67
CA PHE A 118 2.99 11.43 -1.38
C PHE A 118 4.09 10.67 -2.14
N PRO A 119 5.09 11.36 -2.71
CA PRO A 119 6.35 10.74 -3.12
C PRO A 119 6.99 9.99 -1.94
N GLU A 120 7.77 8.94 -2.20
CA GLU A 120 8.28 8.06 -1.14
C GLU A 120 9.10 8.82 -0.09
N PHE A 121 9.98 9.71 -0.52
CA PHE A 121 10.83 10.55 0.33
C PHE A 121 10.07 11.65 1.08
N LEU A 122 8.78 11.83 0.83
CA LEU A 122 7.87 12.75 1.54
C LEU A 122 6.72 12.00 2.20
N LYS A 123 6.74 10.67 2.22
CA LYS A 123 5.68 9.86 2.82
C LYS A 123 5.56 10.22 4.30
N PRO A 124 4.38 10.61 4.79
CA PRO A 124 4.24 11.04 6.17
C PRO A 124 4.53 9.88 7.15
N PRO A 125 5.14 10.15 8.31
CA PRO A 125 5.34 9.14 9.34
C PRO A 125 4.01 8.66 9.92
N LYS A 126 4.02 7.52 10.64
CA LYS A 126 2.80 6.86 11.14
C LYS A 126 1.89 7.78 11.95
N ASN A 127 2.46 8.67 12.77
CA ASN A 127 1.71 9.59 13.65
C ASN A 127 1.41 10.95 13.00
N TYR A 128 1.52 11.05 11.68
CA TYR A 128 1.23 12.28 10.96
C TYR A 128 -0.26 12.65 11.01
N ILE A 129 -0.53 13.95 11.19
CA ILE A 129 -1.89 14.49 11.23
C ILE A 129 -2.07 15.44 10.04
N PRO A 130 -2.95 15.09 9.07
CA PRO A 130 -3.31 15.98 7.96
C PRO A 130 -3.94 17.30 8.43
N GLY A 131 -3.95 18.30 7.55
CA GLY A 131 -4.58 19.60 7.78
C GLY A 131 -3.66 20.62 8.46
N ALA A 132 -4.25 21.50 9.28
CA ALA A 132 -3.57 22.69 9.81
C ALA A 132 -2.61 22.43 11.00
N ARG A 133 -2.56 21.19 11.53
CA ARG A 133 -1.70 20.87 12.66
C ARG A 133 -0.24 20.88 12.21
N VAL A 134 0.56 21.73 12.85
CA VAL A 134 2.00 21.82 12.59
C VAL A 134 2.70 20.65 13.29
N PRO A 135 3.56 19.88 12.58
CA PRO A 135 4.41 18.86 13.19
C PRO A 135 5.29 19.45 14.30
N ARG A 136 5.42 18.70 15.39
CA ARG A 136 6.25 19.07 16.54
C ARG A 136 6.85 17.79 17.13
N LEU A 137 7.96 17.96 17.84
CA LEU A 137 8.54 16.90 18.65
C LEU A 137 7.53 16.45 19.74
N PRO A 138 7.64 15.19 20.22
CA PRO A 138 6.83 14.69 21.34
C PRO A 138 6.98 15.55 22.59
N ASP A 139 5.95 15.61 23.42
CA ASP A 139 5.97 16.41 24.65
C ASP A 139 6.98 15.85 25.69
N ASP A 140 7.21 14.54 25.67
CA ASP A 140 8.17 13.79 26.48
C ASP A 140 9.58 13.72 25.86
N PHE A 141 9.85 14.53 24.81
CA PHE A 141 11.10 14.45 24.04
C PHE A 141 12.35 14.49 24.91
N GLU A 142 12.38 15.30 25.98
CA GLU A 142 13.56 15.42 26.82
C GLU A 142 13.86 14.17 27.67
N GLU A 143 12.85 13.33 27.92
CA GLU A 143 12.94 12.10 28.71
C GLU A 143 13.37 10.89 27.88
N LEU A 144 13.40 11.02 26.55
CA LEU A 144 13.77 9.95 25.61
C LEU A 144 15.28 9.61 25.67
N SER A 145 15.61 8.37 25.30
CA SER A 145 17.00 7.96 25.08
C SER A 145 17.65 8.75 23.94
N PRO A 146 18.99 8.83 23.86
CA PRO A 146 19.68 9.47 22.74
C PRO A 146 19.23 8.95 21.36
N GLU A 147 19.05 7.64 21.23
CA GLU A 147 18.62 6.97 20.00
C GLU A 147 17.18 7.37 19.65
N GLN A 148 16.29 7.35 20.64
CA GLN A 148 14.89 7.77 20.49
C GLN A 148 14.77 9.26 20.14
N LYS A 149 15.63 10.12 20.71
CA LYS A 149 15.69 11.55 20.36
C LYS A 149 16.08 11.73 18.88
N GLU A 150 17.05 10.98 18.37
CA GLU A 150 17.44 11.06 16.96
C GLU A 150 16.35 10.53 16.03
N GLU A 151 15.65 9.47 16.40
CA GLU A 151 14.47 9.00 15.67
C GLU A 151 13.35 10.06 15.66
N ALA A 152 12.99 10.61 16.82
CA ALA A 152 11.97 11.65 16.92
C ALA A 152 12.32 12.91 16.09
N LYS A 153 13.61 13.29 16.03
CA LYS A 153 14.08 14.38 15.15
C LYS A 153 13.93 14.05 13.67
N ARG A 154 14.28 12.83 13.26
CA ARG A 154 14.11 12.36 11.86
C ARG A 154 12.64 12.36 11.47
N ASP A 155 11.77 11.78 12.30
CA ASP A 155 10.33 11.74 12.10
C ASP A 155 9.72 13.13 12.04
N ASN A 156 10.11 14.04 12.94
CA ASN A 156 9.64 15.42 12.93
C ASN A 156 10.10 16.18 11.67
N THR A 157 11.33 15.92 11.20
CA THR A 157 11.84 16.49 9.94
C THR A 157 11.01 15.99 8.75
N LEU A 158 10.79 14.68 8.66
CA LEU A 158 9.97 14.09 7.60
C LEU A 158 8.52 14.61 7.66
N ALA A 159 7.91 14.66 8.85
CA ALA A 159 6.57 15.21 9.03
C ALA A 159 6.49 16.68 8.58
N SER A 160 7.53 17.48 8.86
CA SER A 160 7.60 18.88 8.43
C SER A 160 7.67 19.01 6.91
N LEU A 161 8.47 18.15 6.24
CA LEU A 161 8.56 18.08 4.77
C LEU A 161 7.23 17.61 4.15
N SER A 162 6.62 16.58 4.71
CA SER A 162 5.29 16.11 4.30
C SER A 162 4.24 17.21 4.45
N LYS A 163 4.28 17.98 5.56
CA LYS A 163 3.37 19.11 5.77
C LYS A 163 3.57 20.21 4.73
N TYR A 164 4.81 20.56 4.43
CA TYR A 164 5.11 21.52 3.38
C TYR A 164 4.54 21.06 2.04
N TYR A 165 4.75 19.79 1.67
CA TYR A 165 4.21 19.21 0.44
C TYR A 165 2.68 19.22 0.42
N GLU A 166 2.02 18.81 1.51
CA GLU A 166 0.56 18.84 1.63
C GLU A 166 0.00 20.26 1.39
N LEU A 167 0.58 21.27 2.03
CA LEU A 167 0.16 22.66 1.89
C LEU A 167 0.48 23.22 0.50
N ALA A 168 1.61 22.85 -0.09
CA ALA A 168 1.95 23.20 -1.46
C ALA A 168 0.98 22.60 -2.47
N CYS A 169 0.60 21.31 -2.30
CA CYS A 169 -0.46 20.69 -3.09
C CYS A 169 -1.78 21.46 -2.90
N ARG A 170 -2.16 21.81 -1.68
CA ARG A 170 -3.39 22.58 -1.45
C ARG A 170 -3.38 23.93 -2.17
N GLY A 171 -2.26 24.63 -2.18
CA GLY A 171 -2.14 25.97 -2.79
C GLY A 171 -1.91 25.99 -4.30
N SER A 172 -1.30 24.93 -4.87
CA SER A 172 -0.84 24.93 -6.27
C SER A 172 -1.34 23.75 -7.10
N ASN A 173 -1.93 22.73 -6.47
CA ASN A 173 -2.48 21.54 -7.12
C ASN A 173 -3.66 20.98 -6.31
N GLU A 174 -4.70 21.81 -6.16
CA GLU A 174 -5.91 21.49 -5.38
C GLU A 174 -6.52 20.12 -5.75
N PRO A 175 -6.62 19.71 -7.03
CA PRO A 175 -7.12 18.38 -7.37
C PRO A 175 -6.30 17.24 -6.73
N ALA A 176 -4.97 17.35 -6.71
CA ALA A 176 -4.12 16.34 -6.07
C ALA A 176 -4.30 16.32 -4.55
N TYR A 177 -4.43 17.49 -3.92
CA TYR A 177 -4.74 17.59 -2.50
C TYR A 177 -6.08 16.92 -2.16
N ASN A 178 -7.14 17.22 -2.93
CA ASN A 178 -8.46 16.61 -2.75
C ASN A 178 -8.40 15.10 -2.98
N GLY A 179 -7.69 14.65 -4.03
CA GLY A 179 -7.51 13.23 -4.33
C GLY A 179 -6.81 12.47 -3.21
N MET A 180 -5.76 13.06 -2.60
CA MET A 180 -5.08 12.47 -1.43
C MET A 180 -5.91 12.53 -0.15
N SER A 181 -6.84 13.49 -0.05
CA SER A 181 -7.68 13.70 1.12
C SER A 181 -9.02 12.95 1.07
N LEU A 182 -9.34 12.32 -0.06
CA LEU A 182 -10.59 11.57 -0.22
C LEU A 182 -10.67 10.47 0.85
N ASP A 183 -11.86 10.33 1.46
CA ASP A 183 -12.09 9.34 2.50
C ASP A 183 -11.68 7.95 1.99
N ARG A 184 -10.82 7.30 2.79
CA ARG A 184 -10.26 5.98 2.50
C ARG A 184 -11.33 4.95 2.15
N ARG A 185 -12.50 5.03 2.78
CA ARG A 185 -13.63 4.13 2.54
C ARG A 185 -14.21 4.29 1.13
N LEU A 186 -14.08 5.47 0.52
CA LEU A 186 -14.59 5.76 -0.82
C LEU A 186 -13.63 5.32 -1.93
N TRP A 187 -12.31 5.45 -1.73
CA TRP A 187 -11.35 5.10 -2.80
C TRP A 187 -10.77 3.69 -2.72
N GLU A 188 -10.60 3.12 -1.53
CA GLU A 188 -9.96 1.81 -1.40
C GLU A 188 -10.61 0.71 -2.23
N PRO A 189 -11.95 0.63 -2.37
CA PRO A 189 -12.57 -0.41 -3.18
C PRO A 189 -12.25 -0.32 -4.68
N PHE A 190 -11.72 0.83 -5.16
CA PHE A 190 -11.25 1.00 -6.54
C PHE A 190 -9.80 0.54 -6.75
N THR A 191 -9.05 0.28 -5.67
CA THR A 191 -7.69 -0.24 -5.79
C THR A 191 -7.70 -1.56 -6.56
N PRO A 192 -6.59 -1.90 -7.26
CA PRO A 192 -6.56 -3.10 -8.08
C PRO A 192 -7.04 -4.30 -7.28
N CYS A 193 -8.07 -4.96 -7.79
CA CYS A 193 -8.56 -6.23 -7.26
C CYS A 193 -7.54 -7.37 -7.41
N SER A 194 -6.36 -7.11 -7.99
CA SER A 194 -5.24 -8.03 -8.06
C SER A 194 -4.77 -8.42 -6.67
N LEU A 195 -4.38 -9.68 -6.50
CA LEU A 195 -3.78 -10.13 -5.25
C LEU A 195 -2.47 -9.36 -5.02
N PRO A 196 -2.24 -8.84 -3.80
CA PRO A 196 -0.94 -8.27 -3.46
C PRO A 196 0.15 -9.35 -3.55
N ASP A 197 1.42 -8.97 -3.65
CA ASP A 197 2.53 -9.94 -3.77
C ASP A 197 2.57 -10.97 -2.64
N CYS A 198 2.14 -10.55 -1.44
CA CYS A 198 1.98 -11.38 -0.25
C CYS A 198 0.76 -12.34 -0.28
N GLY A 199 -0.12 -12.23 -1.28
CA GLY A 199 -1.32 -13.05 -1.43
C GLY A 199 -2.40 -12.87 -0.38
N SER A 200 -2.25 -11.92 0.53
CA SER A 200 -3.20 -11.68 1.61
C SER A 200 -4.51 -11.06 1.12
N LEU A 201 -5.64 -11.63 1.52
CA LEU A 201 -6.98 -11.05 1.34
C LEU A 201 -7.33 -10.03 2.44
N VAL A 202 -6.51 -9.91 3.48
CA VAL A 202 -6.75 -8.99 4.61
C VAL A 202 -6.97 -7.56 4.12
N PRO A 203 -6.14 -6.96 3.25
CA PRO A 203 -6.36 -5.58 2.79
C PRO A 203 -7.72 -5.39 2.09
N LEU A 204 -8.09 -6.34 1.23
CA LEU A 204 -9.35 -6.30 0.50
C LEU A 204 -10.56 -6.44 1.41
N ARG A 205 -10.50 -7.38 2.37
CA ARG A 205 -11.55 -7.59 3.36
C ARG A 205 -11.68 -6.37 4.28
N ASN A 206 -10.56 -5.80 4.68
CA ASN A 206 -10.49 -4.59 5.48
C ASN A 206 -11.18 -3.39 4.81
N ALA A 207 -10.93 -3.17 3.52
CA ALA A 207 -11.60 -2.12 2.75
C ALA A 207 -13.13 -2.31 2.75
N LEU A 208 -13.60 -3.54 2.51
CA LEU A 208 -15.04 -3.86 2.49
C LEU A 208 -15.70 -3.75 3.86
N ILE A 209 -15.02 -4.17 4.93
CA ILE A 209 -15.53 -4.05 6.31
C ILE A 209 -15.61 -2.59 6.73
N ARG A 210 -14.56 -1.79 6.45
CA ARG A 210 -14.58 -0.34 6.73
C ARG A 210 -15.71 0.36 5.97
N LEU A 211 -15.89 0.03 4.69
CA LEU A 211 -16.99 0.57 3.89
C LEU A 211 -18.36 0.18 4.48
N SER A 212 -18.55 -1.10 4.80
CA SER A 212 -19.80 -1.60 5.36
C SER A 212 -20.16 -0.93 6.68
N ARG A 213 -19.19 -0.78 7.60
CA ARG A 213 -19.38 -0.07 8.88
C ARG A 213 -19.59 1.44 8.68
N GLY A 214 -19.02 2.02 7.63
CA GLY A 214 -19.10 3.44 7.33
C GLY A 214 -20.27 3.85 6.44
N TRP A 215 -21.09 2.90 5.97
CA TRP A 215 -22.06 3.13 4.89
C TRP A 215 -22.99 4.33 5.14
N ASP A 216 -23.63 4.37 6.31
CA ASP A 216 -24.55 5.43 6.70
C ASP A 216 -23.84 6.77 6.92
N THR A 217 -22.64 6.74 7.54
CA THR A 217 -21.84 7.95 7.79
C THR A 217 -21.31 8.60 6.52
N LEU A 218 -21.15 7.82 5.45
CA LEU A 218 -20.76 8.29 4.11
C LEU A 218 -21.97 8.76 3.29
N ALA A 219 -23.18 8.71 3.85
CA ALA A 219 -24.44 9.05 3.19
C ALA A 219 -24.62 8.31 1.84
N LEU A 220 -24.15 7.06 1.76
CA LEU A 220 -24.32 6.24 0.55
C LEU A 220 -25.80 5.81 0.40
N PRO A 221 -26.30 5.70 -0.84
CA PRO A 221 -27.71 5.41 -1.07
C PRO A 221 -28.09 3.99 -0.63
N GLY A 222 -29.26 3.87 0.01
CA GLY A 222 -29.82 2.59 0.43
C GLY A 222 -29.02 1.91 1.54
N ILE A 223 -29.20 0.61 1.67
CA ILE A 223 -28.45 -0.23 2.62
C ILE A 223 -27.23 -0.87 1.93
N CYS A 224 -26.17 -1.11 2.69
CA CYS A 224 -24.99 -1.82 2.19
C CYS A 224 -25.41 -3.18 1.57
N PRO A 225 -25.05 -3.47 0.31
CA PRO A 225 -25.56 -4.63 -0.44
C PRO A 225 -24.92 -5.96 -0.04
N PHE A 226 -24.06 -5.93 0.99
CA PHE A 226 -23.42 -7.09 1.59
C PHE A 226 -23.22 -6.87 3.08
N GLY A 227 -23.02 -7.96 3.80
CA GLY A 227 -22.58 -7.95 5.19
C GLY A 227 -21.49 -8.99 5.41
N PHE A 228 -20.98 -9.01 6.64
CA PHE A 228 -20.11 -10.04 7.16
C PHE A 228 -20.78 -10.66 8.39
N THR A 229 -20.75 -11.97 8.48
CA THR A 229 -21.19 -12.71 9.66
C THR A 229 -20.18 -12.50 10.80
N GLU A 230 -20.64 -12.68 12.04
CA GLU A 230 -19.77 -12.58 13.23
C GLU A 230 -18.56 -13.52 13.12
N ARG A 231 -18.78 -14.77 12.69
CA ARG A 231 -17.73 -15.75 12.42
C ARG A 231 -16.73 -15.30 11.34
N GLU A 232 -17.18 -14.61 10.30
CA GLU A 232 -16.27 -14.06 9.28
C GLU A 232 -15.42 -12.92 9.85
N LEU A 233 -15.96 -12.13 10.78
CA LEU A 233 -15.25 -11.03 11.43
C LEU A 233 -14.25 -11.54 12.47
N GLU A 234 -14.61 -12.55 13.26
CA GLU A 234 -13.70 -13.20 14.22
C GLU A 234 -12.48 -13.79 13.51
N ARG A 235 -12.72 -14.63 12.48
CA ARG A 235 -11.65 -15.20 11.66
C ARG A 235 -10.81 -14.11 10.99
N HIS A 236 -11.43 -13.00 10.60
CA HIS A 236 -10.67 -11.90 10.00
C HIS A 236 -9.74 -11.22 11.00
N ALA A 237 -10.15 -11.05 12.25
CA ALA A 237 -9.32 -10.44 13.29
C ALA A 237 -8.03 -11.23 13.51
N GLU A 238 -8.13 -12.55 13.61
CA GLU A 238 -6.96 -13.45 13.71
C GLU A 238 -6.04 -13.33 12.48
N GLN A 239 -6.61 -13.32 11.28
CA GLN A 239 -5.84 -13.17 10.03
C GLN A 239 -5.19 -11.78 9.89
N GLU A 240 -5.83 -10.75 10.44
CA GLU A 240 -5.31 -9.38 10.43
C GLU A 240 -4.10 -9.23 11.35
N GLU A 241 -4.13 -9.85 12.53
CA GLU A 241 -3.00 -9.93 13.45
C GLU A 241 -1.78 -10.58 12.75
N GLN A 242 -1.95 -11.79 12.22
CA GLN A 242 -0.90 -12.49 11.46
C GLN A 242 -0.37 -11.69 10.26
N TYR A 243 -1.25 -10.93 9.60
CA TYR A 243 -0.87 -10.05 8.51
C TYR A 243 -0.02 -8.87 8.98
N ASN A 244 -0.38 -8.25 10.11
CA ASN A 244 0.38 -7.15 10.69
C ASN A 244 1.74 -7.61 11.21
N ASP A 245 1.82 -8.79 11.84
CA ASP A 245 3.08 -9.38 12.31
C ASP A 245 4.03 -9.65 11.14
N MET A 246 3.51 -10.20 10.04
CA MET A 246 4.28 -10.39 8.80
C MET A 246 4.79 -9.05 8.25
N LEU A 247 3.94 -8.02 8.20
CA LEU A 247 4.36 -6.70 7.72
C LEU A 247 5.45 -6.09 8.61
N TYR A 248 5.35 -6.27 9.94
CA TYR A 248 6.35 -5.82 10.89
C TYR A 248 7.68 -6.55 10.70
N LEU A 249 7.65 -7.88 10.55
CA LEU A 249 8.84 -8.67 10.21
C LEU A 249 9.49 -8.15 8.93
N TRP A 250 8.71 -7.98 7.86
CA TRP A 250 9.23 -7.55 6.56
C TRP A 250 9.82 -6.14 6.61
N ASP A 251 9.19 -5.22 7.34
CA ASP A 251 9.71 -3.86 7.53
C ASP A 251 11.04 -3.87 8.30
N THR A 252 11.12 -4.70 9.34
CA THR A 252 12.34 -4.89 10.14
C THR A 252 13.47 -5.47 9.28
N VAL A 253 13.19 -6.53 8.52
CA VAL A 253 14.19 -7.17 7.64
C VAL A 253 14.66 -6.20 6.55
N LYS A 254 13.74 -5.51 5.87
CA LYS A 254 14.10 -4.52 4.84
C LYS A 254 14.97 -3.39 5.39
N THR A 255 14.64 -2.91 6.59
CA THR A 255 15.42 -1.89 7.28
C THR A 255 16.83 -2.40 7.60
N GLY A 256 16.93 -3.61 8.15
CA GLY A 256 18.21 -4.25 8.45
C GLY A 256 19.08 -4.48 7.22
N LEU A 257 18.48 -4.83 6.08
CA LEU A 257 19.19 -5.07 4.81
C LEU A 257 19.41 -3.80 3.97
N CYS A 258 18.79 -2.68 4.34
CA CYS A 258 18.73 -1.44 3.55
C CYS A 258 18.22 -1.70 2.11
N THR A 259 17.13 -2.45 1.99
CA THR A 259 16.53 -2.84 0.70
C THR A 259 15.05 -2.46 0.65
N ASP A 260 14.50 -2.41 -0.56
CA ASP A 260 13.08 -2.23 -0.83
C ASP A 260 12.30 -3.56 -0.84
N ASN A 261 11.02 -3.52 -1.24
CA ASN A 261 10.17 -4.71 -1.37
C ASN A 261 10.63 -5.67 -2.49
N ALA A 262 11.45 -5.21 -3.43
CA ALA A 262 11.99 -6.04 -4.51
C ALA A 262 13.26 -6.79 -4.09
N GLY A 263 13.85 -6.45 -2.94
CA GLY A 263 15.11 -7.04 -2.49
C GLY A 263 16.32 -6.53 -3.27
N TRP A 264 16.22 -5.35 -3.90
CA TRP A 264 17.31 -4.81 -4.71
C TRP A 264 18.48 -4.32 -3.85
N VAL A 265 19.69 -4.78 -4.18
CA VAL A 265 20.93 -4.40 -3.51
C VAL A 265 22.02 -4.15 -4.57
N PRO A 266 22.85 -3.10 -4.42
CA PRO A 266 24.04 -2.90 -5.25
C PRO A 266 25.00 -4.10 -5.24
N ASN A 267 25.62 -4.43 -6.38
CA ASN A 267 26.51 -5.59 -6.51
C ASN A 267 27.69 -5.57 -5.52
N ASP A 268 28.23 -4.39 -5.20
CA ASP A 268 29.32 -4.19 -4.25
C ASP A 268 28.92 -4.45 -2.79
N ARG A 269 27.61 -4.44 -2.49
CA ARG A 269 27.05 -4.76 -1.18
C ARG A 269 26.44 -6.15 -1.10
N TRP A 270 26.32 -6.86 -2.23
CA TRP A 270 25.59 -8.12 -2.33
C TRP A 270 26.05 -9.17 -1.30
N ASP A 271 27.36 -9.41 -1.21
CA ASP A 271 27.91 -10.42 -0.31
C ASP A 271 27.64 -10.06 1.16
N ALA A 272 27.93 -8.81 1.55
CA ALA A 272 27.69 -8.32 2.90
C ALA A 272 26.21 -8.36 3.29
N THR A 273 25.30 -7.96 2.39
CA THR A 273 23.86 -8.00 2.66
C THR A 273 23.35 -9.44 2.77
N ASN A 274 23.89 -10.38 2.00
CA ASN A 274 23.53 -11.80 2.13
C ASN A 274 24.00 -12.41 3.45
N GLU A 275 25.17 -12.02 3.95
CA GLU A 275 25.62 -12.42 5.29
C GLU A 275 24.65 -11.93 6.37
N VAL A 276 24.30 -10.64 6.33
CA VAL A 276 23.32 -10.06 7.26
C VAL A 276 21.94 -10.73 7.13
N ASN A 277 21.48 -11.02 5.91
CA ASN A 277 20.20 -11.71 5.68
C ASN A 277 20.21 -13.10 6.30
N ARG A 278 21.31 -13.86 6.18
CA ARG A 278 21.45 -15.18 6.80
C ARG A 278 21.45 -15.09 8.32
N ASP A 279 22.12 -14.10 8.90
CA ASP A 279 22.17 -13.92 10.35
C ASP A 279 20.79 -13.54 10.92
N LEU A 280 20.09 -12.61 10.26
CA LEU A 280 18.72 -12.23 10.62
C LEU A 280 17.75 -13.40 10.46
N PHE A 281 17.91 -14.19 9.39
CA PHE A 281 17.11 -15.39 9.15
C PHE A 281 17.30 -16.43 10.26
N ASN A 282 18.55 -16.75 10.61
CA ASN A 282 18.85 -17.73 11.66
C ASN A 282 18.30 -17.26 13.02
N MET A 283 18.50 -16.00 13.37
CA MET A 283 17.95 -15.40 14.59
C MET A 283 16.42 -15.50 14.62
N TYR A 284 15.76 -15.24 13.50
CA TYR A 284 14.31 -15.37 13.38
C TYR A 284 13.83 -16.82 13.54
N ILE A 285 14.48 -17.79 12.88
CA ILE A 285 14.15 -19.22 13.02
C ILE A 285 14.32 -19.68 14.47
N GLU A 286 15.40 -19.29 15.15
CA GLU A 286 15.63 -19.61 16.56
C GLU A 286 14.53 -19.01 17.45
N THR A 287 14.21 -17.73 17.25
CA THR A 287 13.17 -17.02 18.02
C THR A 287 11.80 -17.65 17.83
N MET A 288 11.45 -18.04 16.59
CA MET A 288 10.13 -18.59 16.25
C MET A 288 9.98 -20.08 16.54
N SER A 289 11.05 -20.76 16.94
CA SER A 289 11.05 -22.21 17.21
C SER A 289 10.12 -22.63 18.36
N GLU A 290 9.79 -21.70 19.27
CA GLU A 290 8.84 -21.93 20.36
C GLU A 290 7.38 -21.69 19.92
N GLU A 291 7.15 -20.95 18.84
CA GLU A 291 5.81 -20.49 18.43
C GLU A 291 5.27 -21.25 17.20
N MET A 292 6.15 -21.69 16.29
CA MET A 292 5.75 -22.33 15.03
C MET A 292 6.77 -23.36 14.54
N SER A 293 6.37 -24.18 13.57
CA SER A 293 7.28 -25.14 12.95
C SER A 293 8.36 -24.43 12.12
N PRO A 294 9.54 -25.04 11.95
CA PRO A 294 10.59 -24.49 11.08
C PRO A 294 10.10 -24.25 9.65
N GLU A 295 9.23 -25.12 9.11
CA GLU A 295 8.66 -24.97 7.77
C GLU A 295 7.77 -23.73 7.65
N GLU A 296 6.95 -23.45 8.66
CA GLU A 296 6.09 -22.26 8.72
C GLU A 296 6.94 -20.98 8.85
N ALA A 297 7.96 -20.99 9.70
CA ALA A 297 8.86 -19.86 9.86
C ALA A 297 9.62 -19.56 8.56
N VAL A 298 10.18 -20.58 7.90
CA VAL A 298 10.84 -20.44 6.59
C VAL A 298 9.88 -19.84 5.56
N ALA A 299 8.63 -20.29 5.53
CA ALA A 299 7.63 -19.80 4.59
C ALA A 299 7.32 -18.31 4.77
N MET A 300 7.43 -17.77 5.99
CA MET A 300 7.13 -16.37 6.31
C MET A 300 8.25 -15.39 5.97
N TRP A 301 9.47 -15.89 5.74
CA TRP A 301 10.64 -15.06 5.48
C TRP A 301 10.58 -14.38 4.10
N PRO A 302 10.80 -13.05 4.00
CA PRO A 302 10.65 -12.32 2.75
C PRO A 302 11.75 -12.59 1.72
N PHE A 303 12.98 -12.89 2.16
CA PHE A 303 14.16 -13.05 1.31
C PHE A 303 14.88 -14.37 1.60
N PRO A 304 14.34 -15.52 1.13
CA PRO A 304 14.90 -16.83 1.47
C PRO A 304 16.39 -16.89 1.08
N PRO A 305 17.29 -17.25 2.01
CA PRO A 305 18.71 -17.32 1.72
C PRO A 305 18.98 -18.32 0.60
N VAL A 306 19.90 -17.97 -0.30
CA VAL A 306 20.30 -18.84 -1.41
C VAL A 306 20.79 -20.18 -0.84
N PRO A 307 20.31 -21.34 -1.32
CA PRO A 307 20.87 -22.62 -0.91
C PRO A 307 22.38 -22.58 -1.19
N VAL A 308 23.20 -22.84 -0.17
CA VAL A 308 24.64 -23.01 -0.37
C VAL A 308 24.79 -24.20 -1.31
N THR A 309 25.18 -23.93 -2.55
CA THR A 309 25.58 -24.98 -3.47
C THR A 309 26.85 -25.58 -2.88
N GLN A 310 26.73 -26.80 -2.34
CA GLN A 310 27.86 -27.62 -1.92
C GLN A 310 28.68 -28.06 -3.13
#